data_AF-A0A090T997-F1
#
_entry.id   AF-A0A090T997-F1
#
_cell.length_a   1.000
_cell.length_b   1.000
_cell.length_c   1.000
_cell.angle_alpha   90.00
_cell.angle_beta   90.00
_cell.angle_gamma   90.00
#
_symmetry.space_group_name_H-M   'P 1'
#
loop_
_entity.id
_entity.type
_entity.pdbx_description
1 polymer ?
#
loop_
_entity_poly.entity_id
_entity_poly.type
_entity_poly.pdbx_seq_one_letter_code
_entity_poly.pdbx_strand_id
1 'polypeptide(L)'
;MASINQSNNFIYFTLSLISILLIGAISREIPGDGLGLLLKPLVLNSFVVCLWSMKFSRGWYVYLVVVSTLMVIAVTLHTVIDSDIANMLMLTLMLAFFYGVFQSTVKQILLTDEVDNNTLTGSVALFLVMGLGWAALYLLLINFNPNAFNGIEHSETWGSDFSVVTYFSFVTLTTLGYGDVSPNSPLAEVAVYLEAITGVFYMAVVVSTLVSAKRG
;
A
#
# COMPACT_ATOMS: atom_id res chain seq x y z
N MET A 1 -2.56 -31.29 -20.83
CA MET A 1 -3.33 -30.08 -20.45
C MET A 1 -3.92 -30.34 -19.07
N ALA A 2 -3.26 -29.85 -18.02
CA ALA A 2 -3.75 -29.96 -16.65
C ALA A 2 -4.60 -28.73 -16.36
N SER A 3 -5.85 -28.95 -15.96
CA SER A 3 -6.78 -27.93 -15.49
C SER A 3 -6.22 -27.26 -14.22
N ILE A 4 -5.66 -26.06 -14.37
CA ILE A 4 -5.27 -25.20 -13.24
C ILE A 4 -6.54 -24.54 -12.72
N ASN A 5 -7.37 -25.30 -12.02
CA ASN A 5 -8.38 -24.74 -11.15
C ASN A 5 -7.74 -24.53 -9.78
N GLN A 6 -7.07 -23.38 -9.62
CA GLN A 6 -6.55 -22.91 -8.33
C GLN A 6 -6.57 -21.38 -8.40
N SER A 7 -7.71 -20.81 -8.03
CA SER A 7 -7.95 -19.38 -7.90
C SER A 7 -6.89 -18.75 -6.99
N ASN A 8 -6.47 -17.52 -7.31
CA ASN A 8 -5.76 -16.67 -6.36
C ASN A 8 -6.56 -16.61 -5.05
N ASN A 9 -5.90 -16.40 -3.91
CA ASN A 9 -6.63 -16.19 -2.66
C ASN A 9 -6.34 -14.79 -2.13
N PHE A 10 -7.10 -13.82 -2.65
CA PHE A 10 -6.96 -12.43 -2.25
C PHE A 10 -7.33 -12.19 -0.78
N ILE A 11 -8.08 -13.10 -0.14
CA ILE A 11 -8.52 -12.95 1.25
C ILE A 11 -7.31 -12.85 2.19
N TYR A 12 -6.33 -13.73 2.05
CA TYR A 12 -5.14 -13.70 2.92
C TYR A 12 -4.34 -12.41 2.76
N PHE A 13 -4.21 -11.92 1.53
CA PHE A 13 -3.52 -10.67 1.26
C PHE A 13 -4.30 -9.46 1.78
N THR A 14 -5.60 -9.38 1.55
CA THR A 14 -6.44 -8.32 2.12
C THR A 14 -6.36 -8.29 3.64
N LEU A 15 -6.42 -9.45 4.30
CA LEU A 15 -6.30 -9.53 5.76
C LEU A 15 -4.93 -9.06 6.27
N SER A 16 -3.84 -9.35 5.56
CA SER A 16 -2.51 -8.87 5.96
C SER A 16 -2.40 -7.35 5.82
N LEU A 17 -2.98 -6.76 4.77
CA LEU A 17 -3.04 -5.30 4.60
C LEU A 17 -3.90 -4.63 5.67
N ILE A 18 -5.08 -5.19 5.99
CA ILE A 18 -5.92 -4.67 7.08
C ILE A 18 -5.18 -4.76 8.42
N SER A 19 -4.43 -5.84 8.65
CA SER A 19 -3.64 -6.00 9.88
C SER A 19 -2.59 -4.88 10.02
N ILE A 20 -1.97 -4.44 8.91
CA ILE A 20 -1.06 -3.28 8.91
C ILE A 20 -1.77 -2.01 9.37
N LEU A 21 -2.97 -1.74 8.86
CA LEU A 21 -3.74 -0.56 9.24
C LEU A 21 -4.14 -0.58 10.71
N LEU A 22 -4.61 -1.74 11.21
CA LEU A 22 -5.01 -1.91 12.59
C LEU A 22 -3.83 -1.76 13.56
N ILE A 23 -2.70 -2.41 13.27
CA ILE A 23 -1.51 -2.31 14.11
C ILE A 23 -0.93 -0.89 14.05
N GLY A 24 -1.00 -0.21 12.89
CA GLY A 24 -0.63 1.21 12.76
C GLY A 24 -1.45 2.09 13.69
N ALA A 25 -2.79 1.95 13.65
CA ALA A 25 -3.68 2.71 14.53
C ALA A 25 -3.44 2.42 16.02
N ILE A 26 -3.30 1.15 16.40
CA ILE A 26 -3.06 0.76 17.80
C ILE A 26 -1.70 1.28 18.29
N SER A 27 -0.69 1.30 17.43
CA SER A 27 0.65 1.81 17.78
C SER A 27 0.65 3.30 18.15
N ARG A 28 -0.35 4.06 17.69
CA ARG A 28 -0.50 5.49 18.02
C ARG A 28 -1.13 5.71 19.40
N GLU A 29 -2.03 4.83 19.83
CA GLU A 29 -2.78 4.98 21.09
C GLU A 29 -2.01 4.44 22.31
N ILE A 30 -1.14 3.45 22.10
CA ILE A 30 -0.42 2.80 23.20
C ILE A 30 0.97 3.44 23.33
N PRO A 31 1.26 4.16 24.43
CA PRO A 31 2.59 4.73 24.65
C PRO A 31 3.63 3.61 24.83
N GLY A 32 4.63 3.61 23.95
CA GLY A 32 5.80 2.71 23.99
C GLY A 32 6.22 2.19 22.60
N ASP A 33 7.53 2.07 22.38
CA ASP A 33 8.08 1.65 21.07
C ASP A 33 7.76 0.20 20.67
N GLY A 34 7.30 -0.63 21.61
CA GLY A 34 7.12 -2.07 21.39
C GLY A 34 6.17 -2.41 20.24
N LEU A 35 5.09 -1.65 20.06
CA LEU A 35 4.13 -1.89 18.97
C LEU A 35 4.57 -1.25 17.65
N GLY A 36 5.26 -0.12 17.68
CA GLY A 36 5.88 0.48 16.50
C GLY A 36 6.92 -0.44 15.86
N LEU A 37 7.66 -1.19 16.69
CA LEU A 37 8.61 -2.23 16.24
C LEU A 37 7.93 -3.37 15.46
N LEU A 38 6.64 -3.64 15.69
CA LEU A 38 5.91 -4.71 14.99
C LEU A 38 5.50 -4.31 13.56
N LEU A 39 5.48 -3.03 13.21
CA LEU A 39 5.03 -2.59 11.89
C LEU A 39 5.98 -3.04 10.77
N LYS A 40 7.29 -2.89 10.95
CA LYS A 40 8.30 -3.32 9.97
C LYS A 40 8.17 -4.82 9.60
N PRO A 41 8.19 -5.77 10.56
CA PRO A 41 8.03 -7.19 10.25
C PRO A 41 6.64 -7.52 9.68
N LEU A 42 5.59 -6.78 10.06
CA LEU A 42 4.25 -6.98 9.52
C LEU A 42 4.13 -6.54 8.05
N VAL A 43 4.78 -5.43 7.67
CA VAL A 43 4.89 -5.03 6.26
C VAL A 43 5.61 -6.12 5.46
N LEU A 44 6.75 -6.62 5.95
CA LEU A 44 7.46 -7.73 5.31
C LEU A 44 6.60 -9.00 5.22
N ASN A 45 5.80 -9.30 6.25
CA ASN A 45 4.86 -10.41 6.22
C ASN A 45 3.83 -10.24 5.09
N SER A 46 3.28 -9.05 4.89
CA SER A 46 2.33 -8.82 3.79
C SER A 46 2.94 -9.07 2.41
N PHE A 47 4.26 -8.83 2.25
CA PHE A 47 4.97 -9.09 1.00
C PHE A 47 5.09 -10.60 0.75
N VAL A 48 5.41 -11.37 1.79
CA VAL A 48 5.45 -12.84 1.74
C VAL A 48 4.06 -13.40 1.45
N VAL A 49 3.03 -12.92 2.15
CA VAL A 49 1.64 -13.33 1.94
C VAL A 49 1.19 -13.01 0.52
N CYS A 50 1.56 -11.85 -0.02
CA CYS A 50 1.28 -11.48 -1.41
C CYS A 50 1.89 -12.49 -2.39
N LEU A 51 3.20 -12.77 -2.28
CA LEU A 51 3.91 -13.70 -3.17
C LEU A 51 3.40 -15.13 -3.07
N TRP A 52 2.91 -15.55 -1.90
CA TRP A 52 2.38 -16.89 -1.67
C TRP A 52 0.92 -17.04 -2.10
N SER A 53 0.07 -16.04 -1.83
CA SER A 53 -1.38 -16.11 -2.04
C SER A 53 -1.82 -15.77 -3.47
N MET A 54 -1.00 -15.03 -4.21
CA MET A 54 -1.34 -14.53 -5.54
C MET A 54 -0.43 -15.12 -6.62
N LYS A 55 -1.03 -15.47 -7.75
CA LYS A 55 -0.31 -15.90 -8.95
C LYS A 55 0.02 -14.69 -9.80
N PHE A 56 1.28 -14.59 -10.17
CA PHE A 56 1.81 -13.53 -11.03
C PHE A 56 2.30 -14.13 -12.34
N SER A 57 2.30 -13.33 -13.41
CA SER A 57 3.03 -13.72 -14.61
C SER A 57 4.52 -13.83 -14.28
N ARG A 58 5.26 -14.66 -15.02
CA ARG A 58 6.67 -14.95 -14.72
C ARG A 58 7.53 -13.69 -14.54
N GLY A 59 7.32 -12.66 -15.37
CA GLY A 59 8.06 -11.39 -15.27
C GLY A 59 7.75 -10.62 -13.98
N TRP A 60 6.45 -10.44 -13.67
CA TRP A 60 6.03 -9.73 -12.45
C TRP A 60 6.39 -10.49 -11.17
N TYR A 61 6.32 -11.82 -11.19
CA TYR A 61 6.75 -12.65 -10.07
C TYR A 61 8.22 -12.40 -9.73
N VAL A 62 9.11 -12.45 -10.74
CA VAL A 62 10.55 -12.20 -10.55
C VAL A 62 10.79 -10.78 -10.05
N TYR A 63 10.11 -9.79 -10.61
CA TYR A 63 10.20 -8.41 -10.15
C TYR A 63 9.83 -8.28 -8.66
N LEU A 64 8.68 -8.82 -8.24
CA LEU A 64 8.21 -8.73 -6.85
C LEU A 64 9.13 -9.47 -5.88
N VAL A 65 9.67 -10.64 -6.28
CA VAL A 65 10.65 -11.38 -5.47
C VAL A 65 11.94 -10.57 -5.30
N VAL A 66 12.46 -9.97 -6.36
CA VAL A 66 13.67 -9.13 -6.31
C VAL A 66 13.44 -7.92 -5.39
N VAL A 67 12.34 -7.18 -5.59
CA VAL A 67 12.01 -6.02 -4.74
C VAL A 67 11.81 -6.43 -3.28
N SER A 68 11.12 -7.54 -3.02
CA SER A 68 10.93 -8.04 -1.64
C SER A 68 12.25 -8.44 -0.98
N THR A 69 13.15 -9.07 -1.74
CA THR A 69 14.48 -9.46 -1.24
C THR A 69 15.32 -8.22 -0.93
N LEU A 70 15.35 -7.24 -1.84
CA LEU A 70 16.04 -5.96 -1.62
C LEU A 70 15.46 -5.22 -0.42
N MET A 71 14.15 -5.30 -0.21
CA MET A 71 13.49 -4.66 0.93
C MET A 71 13.90 -5.32 2.26
N VAL A 72 13.96 -6.65 2.34
CA VAL A 72 14.50 -7.34 3.54
C VAL A 72 15.93 -6.87 3.83
N ILE A 73 16.78 -6.79 2.79
CA ILE A 73 18.16 -6.29 2.93
C ILE A 73 18.15 -4.83 3.44
N ALA A 74 17.35 -3.95 2.85
CA ALA A 74 17.25 -2.55 3.24
C ALA A 74 16.80 -2.38 4.70
N VAL A 75 15.81 -3.16 5.15
CA VAL A 75 15.35 -3.16 6.55
C VAL A 75 16.47 -3.62 7.48
N THR A 76 17.18 -4.70 7.15
CA THR A 76 18.30 -5.17 7.98
C THR A 76 19.45 -4.16 8.04
N LEU A 77 19.78 -3.52 6.92
CA LEU A 77 20.81 -2.47 6.88
C LEU A 77 20.40 -1.25 7.70
N HIS A 78 19.14 -0.82 7.62
CA HIS A 78 18.63 0.28 8.44
C HIS A 78 18.77 -0.01 9.94
N THR A 79 18.61 -1.26 10.37
CA THR A 79 18.76 -1.60 11.81
C THR A 79 20.19 -1.44 12.33
N VAL A 80 21.18 -1.41 11.44
CA VAL A 80 22.61 -1.28 11.77
C VAL A 80 23.12 0.14 11.46
N ILE A 81 22.59 0.77 10.42
CA ILE A 81 23.00 2.07 9.90
C ILE A 81 21.76 2.97 9.84
N ASP A 82 21.56 3.74 10.90
CA ASP A 82 20.50 4.74 10.95
C ASP A 82 20.91 5.94 10.08
N SER A 83 20.38 5.98 8.85
CA SER A 83 20.72 7.00 7.86
C SER A 83 19.52 7.35 7.00
N ASP A 84 19.42 8.62 6.62
CA ASP A 84 18.35 9.11 5.74
C ASP A 84 18.32 8.36 4.40
N ILE A 85 19.49 7.98 3.89
CA ILE A 85 19.62 7.21 2.64
C ILE A 85 18.95 5.83 2.78
N ALA A 86 19.11 5.15 3.92
CA ALA A 86 18.46 3.87 4.17
C ALA A 86 16.94 4.01 4.24
N ASN A 87 16.44 5.10 4.85
CA ASN A 87 15.01 5.42 4.88
C ASN A 87 14.43 5.67 3.48
N MET A 88 15.08 6.53 2.68
CA MET A 88 14.66 6.79 1.29
C MET A 88 14.64 5.51 0.46
N LEU A 89 15.68 4.67 0.58
CA LEU A 89 15.77 3.40 -0.14
C LEU A 89 14.61 2.47 0.26
N MET A 90 14.34 2.34 1.55
CA MET A 90 13.26 1.51 2.08
C MET A 90 11.88 1.95 1.55
N LEU A 91 11.59 3.25 1.63
CA LEU A 91 10.33 3.81 1.14
C LEU A 91 10.20 3.69 -0.38
N THR A 92 11.29 3.85 -1.13
CA THR A 92 11.32 3.67 -2.59
C THR A 92 11.05 2.21 -2.97
N LEU A 93 11.63 1.25 -2.26
CA LEU A 93 11.38 -0.19 -2.47
C LEU A 93 9.94 -0.57 -2.10
N MET A 94 9.39 0.01 -1.05
CA MET A 94 7.99 -0.17 -0.66
C MET A 94 7.04 0.35 -1.75
N LEU A 95 7.30 1.55 -2.28
CA LEU A 95 6.52 2.11 -3.39
C LEU A 95 6.62 1.24 -4.65
N ALA A 96 7.83 0.76 -4.98
CA ALA A 96 8.05 -0.14 -6.11
C ALA A 96 7.26 -1.46 -5.95
N PHE A 97 7.24 -2.02 -4.74
CA PHE A 97 6.45 -3.21 -4.43
C PHE A 97 4.95 -2.98 -4.65
N PHE A 98 4.38 -1.93 -4.04
CA PHE A 98 2.94 -1.63 -4.19
C PHE A 98 2.57 -1.35 -5.64
N TYR A 99 3.43 -0.65 -6.39
CA TYR A 99 3.23 -0.44 -7.82
C TYR A 99 3.21 -1.75 -8.60
N GLY A 100 4.14 -2.68 -8.33
CA GLY A 100 4.17 -3.99 -8.98
C GLY A 100 2.93 -4.84 -8.67
N VAL A 101 2.47 -4.83 -7.41
CA VAL A 101 1.24 -5.51 -7.00
C VAL A 101 0.03 -4.88 -7.68
N PHE A 102 -0.07 -3.55 -7.71
CA PHE A 102 -1.13 -2.82 -8.41
C PHE A 102 -1.22 -3.23 -9.89
N GLN A 103 -0.11 -3.14 -10.63
CA GLN A 103 -0.07 -3.49 -12.05
C GLN A 103 -0.45 -4.95 -12.33
N SER A 104 -0.01 -5.84 -11.45
CA SER A 104 -0.32 -7.27 -11.55
C SER A 104 -1.79 -7.57 -11.29
N THR A 105 -2.38 -6.88 -10.31
CA THR A 105 -3.74 -7.13 -9.81
C THR A 105 -4.80 -6.46 -10.68
N VAL A 106 -4.54 -5.25 -11.19
CA VAL A 106 -5.44 -4.55 -12.12
C VAL A 106 -5.78 -5.43 -13.32
N LYS A 107 -4.78 -6.09 -13.92
CA LYS A 107 -5.01 -6.98 -15.06
C LYS A 107 -5.87 -8.19 -14.69
N GLN A 108 -5.72 -8.72 -13.48
CA GLN A 108 -6.51 -9.85 -13.01
C GLN A 108 -7.96 -9.45 -12.75
N ILE A 109 -8.21 -8.26 -12.20
CA ILE A 109 -9.57 -7.82 -11.86
C ILE A 109 -10.31 -7.29 -13.09
N LEU A 110 -9.65 -6.49 -13.93
CA LEU A 110 -10.31 -5.83 -15.08
C LEU A 110 -10.58 -6.77 -16.25
N LEU A 111 -9.90 -7.92 -16.33
CA LEU A 111 -10.00 -8.87 -17.44
C LEU A 111 -10.61 -10.21 -17.02
N THR A 112 -11.24 -10.29 -15.84
CA THR A 112 -11.93 -11.50 -15.39
C THR A 112 -13.37 -11.51 -15.91
N ASP A 113 -13.76 -12.64 -16.51
CA ASP A 113 -15.12 -12.83 -17.08
C ASP A 113 -16.16 -13.23 -16.01
N GLU A 114 -15.74 -13.83 -14.88
CA GLU A 114 -16.64 -14.28 -13.81
C GLU A 114 -16.43 -13.54 -12.48
N VAL A 115 -17.49 -12.94 -11.94
CA VAL A 115 -17.42 -12.27 -10.62
C VAL A 115 -17.72 -13.24 -9.50
N ASP A 116 -16.67 -13.70 -8.82
CA ASP A 116 -16.77 -14.45 -7.57
C ASP A 116 -16.38 -13.60 -6.34
N ASN A 117 -16.47 -14.20 -5.14
CA ASN A 117 -16.07 -13.55 -3.89
C ASN A 117 -14.58 -13.18 -3.86
N ASN A 118 -13.75 -13.90 -4.61
CA ASN A 118 -12.31 -13.68 -4.65
C ASN A 118 -11.95 -12.44 -5.48
N THR A 119 -12.63 -12.22 -6.62
CA THR A 119 -12.52 -10.99 -7.42
C THR A 119 -13.03 -9.78 -6.65
N LEU A 120 -14.12 -9.92 -5.89
CA LEU A 120 -14.59 -8.86 -4.99
C LEU A 120 -13.57 -8.55 -3.88
N THR A 121 -12.98 -9.58 -3.26
CA THR A 121 -11.95 -9.36 -2.23
C THR A 121 -10.67 -8.78 -2.83
N GLY A 122 -10.34 -9.16 -4.07
CA GLY A 122 -9.21 -8.62 -4.82
C GLY A 122 -9.37 -7.15 -5.15
N SER A 123 -10.58 -6.67 -5.44
CA SER A 123 -10.81 -5.23 -5.61
C SER A 123 -10.56 -4.48 -4.31
N VAL A 124 -11.05 -4.97 -3.18
CA VAL A 124 -10.72 -4.40 -1.87
C VAL A 124 -9.20 -4.40 -1.63
N ALA A 125 -8.51 -5.51 -1.91
CA ALA A 125 -7.05 -5.57 -1.80
C ALA A 125 -6.36 -4.50 -2.65
N LEU A 126 -6.80 -4.34 -3.90
CA LEU A 126 -6.25 -3.36 -4.83
C LEU A 126 -6.46 -1.92 -4.32
N PHE A 127 -7.62 -1.62 -3.74
CA PHE A 127 -7.86 -0.32 -3.12
C PHE A 127 -6.92 -0.05 -1.95
N LEU A 128 -6.71 -1.05 -1.09
CA LEU A 128 -5.77 -0.95 0.03
C LEU A 128 -4.32 -0.76 -0.44
N VAL A 129 -3.89 -1.48 -1.48
CA VAL A 129 -2.56 -1.33 -2.09
C VAL A 129 -2.36 0.07 -2.65
N MET A 130 -3.37 0.67 -3.29
CA MET A 130 -3.28 2.05 -3.76
C MET A 130 -3.09 3.03 -2.61
N GLY A 131 -3.93 2.94 -1.56
CA GLY A 131 -3.81 3.84 -0.40
C GLY A 131 -2.44 3.72 0.27
N LEU A 132 -1.95 2.50 0.49
CA LEU A 132 -0.62 2.27 1.04
C LEU A 132 0.51 2.74 0.09
N GLY A 133 0.31 2.65 -1.22
CA GLY A 133 1.22 3.18 -2.23
C GLY A 133 1.34 4.71 -2.16
N TRP A 134 0.21 5.42 -2.08
CA TRP A 134 0.21 6.87 -1.90
C TRP A 134 0.80 7.28 -0.55
N ALA A 135 0.50 6.53 0.52
CA ALA A 135 1.12 6.76 1.82
C ALA A 135 2.66 6.63 1.76
N ALA A 136 3.18 5.63 1.04
CA ALA A 136 4.61 5.49 0.80
C ALA A 136 5.20 6.68 0.05
N LEU A 137 4.48 7.20 -0.95
CA LEU A 137 4.90 8.39 -1.71
C LEU A 137 4.91 9.64 -0.82
N TYR A 138 3.91 9.82 0.04
CA TYR A 138 3.86 10.95 0.97
C TYR A 138 4.98 10.89 2.01
N LEU A 139 5.30 9.71 2.54
CA LEU A 139 6.46 9.53 3.42
C LEU A 139 7.78 9.88 2.70
N LEU A 140 7.91 9.56 1.40
CA LEU A 140 9.06 10.01 0.61
C LEU A 140 9.10 11.54 0.52
N LEU A 141 7.98 12.19 0.21
CA LEU A 141 7.91 13.66 0.14
C LEU A 141 8.25 14.32 1.48
N ILE A 142 7.80 13.76 2.59
CA ILE A 142 8.14 14.22 3.95
C ILE A 142 9.63 14.06 4.21
N ASN A 143 10.23 12.94 3.80
CA ASN A 143 11.66 12.73 3.97
C ASN A 143 12.51 13.71 3.13
N PHE A 144 12.03 14.10 1.93
CA PHE A 144 12.68 15.14 1.12
C PHE A 144 12.45 16.56 1.65
N ASN A 145 11.26 16.84 2.16
CA ASN A 145 10.88 18.11 2.75
C ASN A 145 10.01 17.85 3.98
N PRO A 146 10.56 17.96 5.20
CA PRO A 146 9.81 17.71 6.44
C PRO A 146 8.54 18.58 6.58
N ASN A 147 8.53 19.75 5.93
CA ASN A 147 7.38 20.67 5.93
C ASN A 147 6.45 20.46 4.73
N ALA A 148 6.51 19.31 4.04
CA ALA A 148 5.69 19.03 2.86
C ALA A 148 4.18 18.96 3.16
N PHE A 149 3.80 18.64 4.41
CA PHE A 149 2.42 18.53 4.87
C PHE A 149 2.25 19.23 6.22
N ASN A 150 1.09 19.86 6.42
CA ASN A 150 0.63 20.39 7.70
C ASN A 150 -0.13 19.32 8.48
N GLY A 151 -0.14 19.41 9.81
CA GLY A 151 -0.90 18.48 10.67
C GLY A 151 -0.19 17.15 10.98
N ILE A 152 1.07 17.00 10.57
CA ILE A 152 1.91 15.84 10.89
C ILE A 152 2.96 16.26 11.92
N GLU A 153 2.73 15.87 13.18
CA GLU A 153 3.73 15.98 14.23
C GLU A 153 4.73 14.84 14.06
N HIS A 154 5.96 15.17 13.62
CA HIS A 154 7.02 14.19 13.43
C HIS A 154 7.35 13.56 14.79
N SER A 155 7.18 12.25 14.90
CA SER A 155 7.66 11.51 16.06
C SER A 155 8.91 10.71 15.70
N GLU A 156 9.77 10.46 16.68
CA GLU A 156 10.96 9.62 16.50
C GLU A 156 10.59 8.15 16.17
N THR A 157 9.34 7.75 16.45
CA THR A 157 8.84 6.41 16.17
C THR A 157 8.27 6.35 14.75
N TRP A 158 8.93 5.61 13.86
CA TRP A 158 8.51 5.38 12.45
C TRP A 158 7.02 5.03 12.26
N GLY A 159 6.40 4.38 13.24
CA GLY A 159 4.99 3.97 13.19
C GLY A 159 3.96 5.10 13.27
N SER A 160 4.29 6.22 13.93
CA SER A 160 3.35 7.34 14.08
C SER A 160 3.06 8.00 12.73
N ASP A 161 4.13 8.33 12.00
CA ASP A 161 4.07 9.08 10.76
C ASP A 161 3.43 8.19 9.70
N PHE A 162 3.79 6.90 9.68
CA PHE A 162 3.12 5.93 8.82
C PHE A 162 1.61 5.88 9.05
N SER A 163 1.14 5.81 10.30
CA SER A 163 -0.30 5.74 10.57
C SER A 163 -1.05 7.01 10.17
N VAL A 164 -0.50 8.20 10.47
CA VAL A 164 -1.13 9.49 10.14
C VAL A 164 -1.16 9.71 8.63
N VAL A 165 -0.05 9.44 7.95
CA VAL A 165 0.05 9.59 6.49
C VAL A 165 -0.83 8.58 5.75
N THR A 166 -0.92 7.35 6.27
CA THR A 166 -1.82 6.32 5.71
C THR A 166 -3.27 6.75 5.85
N TYR A 167 -3.68 7.27 7.01
CA TYR A 167 -5.00 7.84 7.21
C TYR A 167 -5.28 8.98 6.20
N PHE A 168 -4.36 9.92 6.03
CA PHE A 168 -4.51 11.03 5.09
C PHE A 168 -4.67 10.55 3.64
N SER A 169 -3.89 9.54 3.23
CA SER A 169 -4.02 8.88 1.93
C SER A 169 -5.43 8.31 1.71
N PHE A 170 -5.94 7.49 2.63
CA PHE A 170 -7.29 6.93 2.47
C PHE A 170 -8.39 8.00 2.47
N VAL A 171 -8.27 9.04 3.29
CA VAL A 171 -9.21 10.17 3.33
C VAL A 171 -9.19 10.95 2.00
N THR A 172 -8.02 11.10 1.38
CA THR A 172 -7.86 11.76 0.08
C THR A 172 -8.38 10.87 -1.06
N LEU A 173 -8.00 9.59 -1.08
CA LEU A 173 -8.42 8.61 -2.08
C LEU A 173 -9.94 8.40 -2.09
N THR A 174 -10.58 8.53 -0.94
CA THR A 174 -12.05 8.46 -0.79
C THR A 174 -12.74 9.81 -0.96
N THR A 175 -12.00 10.89 -1.22
CA THR A 175 -12.50 12.26 -1.36
C THR A 175 -13.23 12.81 -0.13
N LEU A 176 -12.94 12.27 1.06
CA LEU A 176 -13.53 12.71 2.33
C LEU A 176 -12.98 14.06 2.78
N GLY A 177 -11.65 14.21 2.79
CA GLY A 177 -10.95 15.47 3.06
C GLY A 177 -11.32 16.17 4.38
N TYR A 178 -11.14 15.53 5.53
CA TYR A 178 -11.46 16.12 6.84
C TYR A 178 -10.72 17.44 7.15
N GLY A 179 -9.55 17.67 6.52
CA GLY A 179 -8.81 18.93 6.62
C GLY A 179 -7.86 19.03 7.82
N ASP A 180 -7.69 17.94 8.56
CA ASP A 180 -6.73 17.78 9.66
C ASP A 180 -5.28 17.65 9.18
N VAL A 181 -5.06 17.03 8.02
CA VAL A 181 -3.78 17.00 7.30
C VAL A 181 -3.97 17.66 5.94
N SER A 182 -3.02 18.50 5.51
CA SER A 182 -3.09 19.18 4.22
C SER A 182 -1.71 19.33 3.57
N PRO A 183 -1.61 19.33 2.23
CA PRO A 183 -0.34 19.59 1.55
C PRO A 183 0.12 21.03 1.81
N ASN A 184 1.43 21.22 1.96
CA ASN A 184 2.07 22.51 2.22
C ASN A 184 3.20 22.82 1.23
N SER A 185 3.46 21.92 0.27
CA SER A 185 4.46 22.11 -0.77
C SER A 185 3.88 21.81 -2.16
N PRO A 186 4.39 22.44 -3.23
CA PRO A 186 3.86 22.23 -4.58
C PRO A 186 3.87 20.75 -5.04
N LEU A 187 4.90 19.99 -4.65
CA LEU A 187 4.97 18.56 -4.99
C LEU A 187 3.93 17.74 -4.22
N ALA A 188 3.69 18.08 -2.94
CA ALA A 188 2.64 17.45 -2.15
C ALA A 188 1.24 17.77 -2.71
N GLU A 189 0.99 19.02 -3.11
CA GLU A 189 -0.27 19.42 -3.75
C GLU A 189 -0.56 18.59 -5.01
N VAL A 190 0.43 18.48 -5.91
CA VAL A 190 0.28 17.68 -7.14
C VAL A 190 0.00 16.22 -6.81
N ALA A 191 0.70 15.64 -5.83
CA ALA A 191 0.47 14.25 -5.43
C ALA A 191 -0.96 14.05 -4.89
N VAL A 192 -1.45 14.95 -4.04
CA VAL A 192 -2.80 14.91 -3.46
C VAL A 192 -3.89 15.03 -4.53
N TYR A 193 -3.77 15.96 -5.48
CA TYR A 193 -4.77 16.08 -6.55
C TYR A 193 -4.76 14.86 -7.49
N LEU A 194 -3.58 14.29 -7.78
CA LEU A 194 -3.48 13.06 -8.58
C LEU A 194 -4.05 11.85 -7.84
N GLU A 195 -3.86 11.74 -6.53
CA GLU A 195 -4.48 10.69 -5.70
C GLU A 195 -6.00 10.80 -5.75
N ALA A 196 -6.56 12.00 -5.53
CA ALA A 196 -8.00 12.23 -5.55
C ALA A 196 -8.61 11.87 -6.92
N ILE A 197 -7.98 12.26 -8.02
CA ILE A 197 -8.39 11.87 -9.37
C ILE A 197 -8.36 10.34 -9.50
N THR A 198 -7.27 9.70 -9.08
CA THR A 198 -7.10 8.24 -9.15
C THR A 198 -8.18 7.50 -8.38
N GLY A 199 -8.54 7.97 -7.18
CA GLY A 199 -9.59 7.38 -6.35
C GLY A 199 -10.97 7.40 -7.00
N VAL A 200 -11.37 8.55 -7.57
CA VAL A 200 -12.65 8.69 -8.28
C VAL A 200 -12.71 7.76 -9.50
N PHE A 201 -11.65 7.75 -10.32
CA PHE A 201 -11.59 6.87 -11.50
C PHE A 201 -11.57 5.40 -11.11
N TYR A 202 -10.87 5.03 -10.06
CA TYR A 202 -10.83 3.66 -9.57
C TYR A 202 -12.23 3.16 -9.20
N MET A 203 -12.97 3.93 -8.40
CA MET A 203 -14.33 3.58 -8.00
C MET A 203 -15.25 3.40 -9.21
N ALA A 204 -15.18 4.33 -10.16
CA ALA A 204 -15.97 4.25 -11.40
C ALA A 204 -15.64 3.00 -12.22
N VAL A 205 -14.37 2.74 -12.47
CA VAL A 205 -13.91 1.60 -13.28
C VAL A 205 -14.26 0.29 -12.61
N VAL A 206 -13.89 0.08 -11.35
CA VAL A 206 -14.11 -1.20 -10.65
C VAL A 206 -15.58 -1.53 -10.52
N VAL A 207 -16.43 -0.56 -10.15
CA VAL A 207 -17.88 -0.78 -10.07
C VAL A 207 -18.44 -1.13 -11.45
N SER A 208 -18.03 -0.43 -12.50
CA SER A 208 -18.51 -0.71 -13.86
C SER A 208 -18.12 -2.11 -14.34
N THR A 209 -16.89 -2.55 -14.06
CA THR A 209 -16.40 -3.88 -14.44
C THR A 209 -17.15 -4.97 -13.69
N LEU A 210 -17.27 -4.85 -12.36
CA LEU A 210 -17.95 -5.85 -11.52
C LEU A 210 -19.44 -5.97 -11.86
N VAL A 211 -20.11 -4.87 -12.21
CA VAL A 211 -21.52 -4.91 -12.62
C VAL A 211 -21.66 -5.51 -14.03
N SER A 212 -20.74 -5.21 -14.94
CA SER A 212 -20.77 -5.72 -16.31
C SER A 212 -20.53 -7.23 -16.35
N ALA A 213 -19.55 -7.72 -15.60
CA ALA A 213 -19.22 -9.15 -15.53
C ALA A 213 -20.27 -10.00 -14.78
N LYS A 214 -21.16 -9.38 -13.99
CA LYS A 214 -22.35 -10.08 -13.44
C LYS A 214 -23.52 -10.21 -14.41
N ARG A 215 -23.50 -9.46 -15.52
CA ARG A 215 -24.61 -9.41 -16.49
C ARG A 215 -24.34 -10.23 -17.76
N GLY A 216 -23.08 -10.53 -18.06
CA GLY A 216 -22.67 -11.47 -19.11
C GLY A 216 -22.81 -12.90 -18.62
#